data_AF-A0A3D2UF13-F1
#
_entry.id   AF-A0A3D2UF13-F1
#
_cell.length_a   1.000
_cell.length_b   1.000
_cell.length_c   1.000
_cell.angle_alpha   90.00
_cell.angle_beta   90.00
_cell.angle_gamma   90.00
#
_symmetry.space_group_name_H-M   'P 1'
#
loop_
_entity.id
_entity.type
_entity.pdbx_description
1 polymer ?
#
loop_
_entity_poly.entity_id
_entity_poly.type
_entity_poly.pdbx_seq_one_letter_code
_entity_poly.pdbx_strand_id
1 'polypeptide(L)' 'FKTVSFGTGVNVTLGLPFIRTSPDHGTAFDISGFDKADPTSMTKALTLAHRLANNRFDTPPADV' A
#
# COMPACT_ATOMS: atom_id res chain seq x y z
N PHE A 1 2.87 14.89 -5.38
CA PHE A 1 3.17 13.49 -5.75
C PHE A 1 2.04 12.84 -6.55
N LYS A 2 0.76 13.00 -6.20
CA LYS A 2 -0.41 12.47 -6.94
C LYS A 2 -0.35 12.64 -8.47
N THR A 3 0.02 13.83 -8.94
CA THR A 3 0.18 14.12 -10.38
C THR A 3 1.30 13.33 -11.03
N VAL A 4 2.35 13.01 -10.28
CA VAL A 4 3.55 12.30 -10.77
C VAL A 4 3.39 10.78 -10.62
N SER A 5 2.59 10.32 -9.66
CA SER A 5 2.38 8.90 -9.39
C SER A 5 1.32 8.26 -10.29
N PHE A 6 0.54 9.05 -11.04
CA PHE A 6 -0.50 8.58 -11.98
C PHE A 6 -1.42 7.51 -11.40
N GLY A 7 -1.94 7.74 -10.18
CA GLY A 7 -2.81 6.78 -9.50
C GLY A 7 -2.10 5.58 -8.87
N THR A 8 -0.77 5.52 -8.99
CA THR A 8 0.04 4.42 -8.47
C THR A 8 0.77 4.73 -7.16
N GLY A 9 0.36 5.83 -6.53
CA GLY A 9 0.85 6.25 -5.22
C GLY A 9 0.56 5.24 -4.12
N VAL A 10 1.42 5.24 -3.08
CA VAL A 10 1.22 4.50 -1.83
C VAL A 10 1.45 5.46 -0.67
N ASN A 11 0.52 5.47 0.28
CA ASN A 11 0.67 6.19 1.54
C ASN A 11 1.37 5.28 2.54
N VAL A 12 2.37 5.82 3.25
CA VAL A 12 3.10 5.12 4.32
C VAL A 12 2.97 5.93 5.61
N THR A 13 2.63 5.27 6.71
CA THR A 13 2.62 5.92 8.03
C THR A 13 3.91 5.59 8.78
N LEU A 14 4.66 6.63 9.13
CA LEU A 14 5.88 6.53 9.92
C LEU A 14 5.57 6.71 11.41
N GLY A 15 6.38 6.11 12.27
CA GLY A 15 6.28 6.24 13.73
C GLY A 15 5.36 5.24 14.43
N LEU A 16 4.68 4.34 13.70
CA LEU A 16 3.93 3.23 14.29
C LEU A 16 4.87 2.05 14.64
N PRO A 17 4.53 1.22 15.63
CA PRO A 17 5.30 0.02 15.98
C PRO A 17 5.10 -1.15 14.99
N PHE A 18 4.45 -0.91 13.86
CA PHE A 18 4.24 -1.89 12.80
C PHE A 18 4.15 -1.19 11.44
N ILE A 19 4.33 -1.96 10.37
CA ILE A 19 4.27 -1.46 9.00
C ILE A 19 2.82 -1.17 8.63
N ARG A 20 2.56 0.06 8.18
CA ARG A 20 1.26 0.48 7.68
C ARG A 20 1.40 1.21 6.35
N THR A 21 0.88 0.59 5.30
CA THR A 21 0.70 1.17 3.97
C THR A 21 -0.80 1.32 3.66
N SER A 22 -1.16 2.21 2.75
CA SER A 22 -2.54 2.32 2.25
C SER A 22 -2.57 2.83 0.80
N PRO A 23 -3.68 2.60 0.06
CA PRO A 23 -3.85 3.22 -1.26
C PRO A 23 -3.87 4.75 -1.17
N ASP A 24 -3.72 5.40 -2.32
CA ASP A 24 -3.67 6.86 -2.49
C ASP A 24 -5.02 7.50 -2.90
N HIS A 25 -6.06 6.68 -3.01
CA HIS A 25 -7.43 7.10 -3.33
C HIS A 25 -8.37 6.99 -2.12
N GLY A 26 -9.55 7.59 -2.26
CA GLY A 26 -10.65 7.48 -1.29
C GLY A 26 -11.57 6.28 -1.57
N THR A 27 -12.81 6.36 -1.10
CA THR A 27 -13.78 5.25 -1.14
C THR A 27 -14.44 5.04 -2.51
N ALA A 28 -14.49 6.06 -3.36
CA ALA A 28 -15.08 5.99 -4.71
C ALA A 28 -16.50 5.38 -4.72
N PHE A 29 -17.39 5.91 -3.86
CA PHE A 29 -18.76 5.38 -3.66
C PHE A 29 -19.61 5.39 -4.94
N ASP A 30 -19.36 6.33 -5.84
CA ASP A 30 -20.00 6.47 -7.14
C ASP A 30 -19.75 5.28 -8.09
N ILE A 31 -18.66 4.54 -7.87
CA ILE A 31 -18.29 3.37 -8.69
C ILE A 31 -18.34 2.03 -7.92
N SER A 32 -18.76 2.04 -6.66
CA SER A 32 -18.85 0.83 -5.85
C SER A 32 -19.90 -0.14 -6.41
N GLY A 33 -19.53 -1.42 -6.55
CA GLY A 33 -20.41 -2.46 -7.11
C GLY A 33 -20.55 -2.47 -8.63
N PHE A 34 -19.87 -1.56 -9.35
CA PHE A 34 -19.94 -1.49 -10.81
C PHE A 34 -18.74 -2.12 -11.54
N ASP A 35 -17.80 -2.75 -10.80
CA ASP A 35 -16.57 -3.35 -11.33
C ASP A 35 -15.70 -2.38 -12.17
N LYS A 36 -15.62 -1.12 -11.72
CA LYS A 36 -14.86 -0.03 -12.39
C LYS A 36 -13.62 0.43 -11.62
N ALA A 37 -13.37 -0.11 -10.44
CA ALA A 37 -12.26 0.32 -9.60
C ALA A 37 -10.92 -0.13 -10.20
N ASP A 38 -9.94 0.77 -10.25
CA ASP A 38 -8.56 0.41 -10.58
C ASP A 38 -7.84 -0.09 -9.31
N PRO A 39 -7.45 -1.38 -9.24
CA PRO A 39 -6.81 -1.95 -8.05
C PRO A 39 -5.32 -1.57 -7.93
N THR A 40 -4.72 -0.88 -8.90
CA THR A 40 -3.26 -0.68 -9.01
C THR A 40 -2.64 -0.07 -7.75
N SER A 41 -3.25 0.97 -7.16
CA SER A 41 -2.73 1.61 -5.94
C SER A 41 -2.73 0.64 -4.75
N MET A 42 -3.79 -0.15 -4.59
CA MET A 42 -3.89 -1.15 -3.52
C MET A 42 -2.84 -2.25 -3.69
N THR A 43 -2.68 -2.78 -4.91
CA THR A 43 -1.66 -3.80 -5.21
C THR A 43 -0.25 -3.30 -4.91
N LYS A 44 0.05 -2.04 -5.24
CA LYS A 44 1.33 -1.42 -4.88
C LYS A 44 1.49 -1.23 -3.38
N ALA A 45 0.42 -0.86 -2.65
CA ALA A 45 0.46 -0.73 -1.20
C ALA A 45 0.80 -2.06 -0.50
N LEU A 46 0.19 -3.16 -0.95
CA LEU A 46 0.48 -4.51 -0.47
C LEU A 46 1.91 -4.95 -0.82
N THR A 47 2.35 -4.70 -2.05
CA THR A 47 3.72 -5.03 -2.50
C THR A 47 4.76 -4.28 -1.68
N LEU A 48 4.52 -2.99 -1.40
CA LEU A 48 5.42 -2.20 -0.56
C LEU A 48 5.43 -2.71 0.88
N ALA A 49 4.28 -3.05 1.46
CA ALA A 49 4.23 -3.62 2.80
C ALA A 49 5.05 -4.90 2.90
N HIS A 50 4.92 -5.81 1.92
CA HIS A 50 5.72 -7.05 1.87
C HIS A 50 7.22 -6.75 1.79
N ARG A 51 7.63 -5.81 0.94
CA ARG A 51 9.04 -5.40 0.84
C ARG A 51 9.58 -4.79 2.14
N LEU A 52 8.79 -3.97 2.82
CA LEU A 52 9.19 -3.40 4.10
C LEU A 52 9.28 -4.48 5.19
N ALA A 53 8.37 -5.47 5.16
CA ALA A 53 8.38 -6.58 6.09
C ALA A 53 9.63 -7.45 5.95
N ASN A 54 10.10 -7.69 4.73
CA ASN A 54 11.34 -8.45 4.48
C ASN A 54 12.63 -7.66 4.80
N ASN A 55 12.54 -6.34 4.98
CA ASN A 55 13.70 -5.46 5.20
C ASN A 55 13.73 -4.85 6.61
N ARG A 56 12.89 -5.33 7.52
CA ARG A 56 12.88 -4.82 8.89
C ARG A 56 14.02 -5.47 9.69
N PHE A 57 14.67 -4.67 10.52
CA PHE A 57 15.81 -5.13 11.32
C PHE A 57 15.40 -6.05 12.48
N ASP A 58 14.11 -6.11 12.81
CA ASP A 58 13.54 -6.82 13.95
C ASP A 58 12.78 -8.09 13.57
N THR A 59 12.72 -8.47 12.29
CA THR A 59 12.18 -9.79 11.88
C THR A 59 13.32 -10.80 11.84
N PRO A 60 13.20 -11.90 12.60
CA PRO A 60 14.08 -13.05 12.42
C PRO A 60 14.04 -13.48 10.95
N PRO A 61 15.15 -13.98 10.38
CA PRO A 61 15.13 -14.53 9.03
C PRO A 61 13.96 -15.49 8.89
N ALA A 62 13.16 -15.33 7.83
CA ALA A 62 12.27 -16.41 7.43
C ALA A 62 13.18 -17.62 7.17
N ASP A 63 13.01 -18.68 7.96
CA ASP A 63 13.72 -19.97 7.89
C ASP A 63 14.92 -20.17 8.86
N VAL A 64 14.73 -19.91 10.16
CA VAL A 64 15.34 -20.70 11.25
C VAL A 64 14.30 -21.54 11.97
#